data_AF-A0A061INK7-F1
#
_entry.id   AF-A0A061INK7-F1
#
_cell.length_a   1.000
_cell.length_b   1.000
_cell.length_c   1.000
_cell.angle_alpha   90.00
_cell.angle_beta   90.00
_cell.angle_gamma   90.00
#
_symmetry.space_group_name_H-M   'P 1'
#
loop_
_entity.id
_entity.type
_entity.pdbx_description
1 polymer ?
#
loop_
_entity_poly.entity_id
_entity_poly.type
_entity_poly.pdbx_seq_one_letter_code
_entity_poly.pdbx_strand_id
1 'polypeptide(L)'
;MYLNNQDSGTKAFCDVALHGPFYSACQAVFYTFVFRHKQILSGNLKEGLRYLQSLNFERVVLSQLNPLKICLPSVVNFFAAVTNKYQLVFCYTIMERNSRQMLPVIRSTAGGDSVQTCTNPLDTFFPFDPCVLKRSKKFIDPIYQIWEDMSAEELQEFKKPTKKVNL
;
A
#
# COMPACT_ATOMS: atom_id res chain seq x y z
N MET A 1 -9.38 14.88 -8.69
CA MET A 1 -9.45 15.18 -10.14
C MET A 1 -9.26 13.92 -10.99
N TYR A 2 -8.21 13.12 -10.83
CA TYR A 2 -8.02 11.88 -11.61
C TYR A 2 -9.18 10.87 -11.43
N LEU A 3 -9.50 10.51 -10.17
CA LEU A 3 -10.59 9.58 -9.87
C LEU A 3 -11.95 10.09 -10.39
N ASN A 4 -12.26 11.38 -10.22
CA ASN A 4 -13.49 11.99 -10.75
C ASN A 4 -13.64 11.77 -12.27
N ASN A 5 -12.54 11.86 -13.02
CA ASN A 5 -12.55 11.69 -14.48
C ASN A 5 -12.67 10.22 -14.89
N GLN A 6 -12.25 9.28 -14.04
CA GLN A 6 -12.38 7.85 -14.30
C GLN A 6 -13.74 7.32 -13.86
N ASP A 7 -14.32 7.80 -12.75
CA ASP A 7 -15.62 7.37 -12.22
C ASP A 7 -16.78 7.56 -13.24
N SER A 8 -16.62 8.45 -14.22
CA SER A 8 -17.62 8.73 -15.27
C SER A 8 -17.31 8.11 -16.64
N GLY A 9 -16.18 7.41 -16.81
CA GLY A 9 -15.70 6.91 -18.11
C GLY A 9 -15.70 5.38 -18.24
N THR A 10 -15.75 4.88 -19.48
CA THR A 10 -15.70 3.44 -19.83
C THR A 10 -14.36 2.75 -19.49
N LYS A 11 -13.41 3.48 -18.89
CA LYS A 11 -12.05 3.04 -18.57
C LYS A 11 -11.77 2.93 -17.07
N ALA A 12 -12.81 2.90 -16.23
CA ALA A 12 -12.69 2.73 -14.78
C ALA A 12 -12.40 1.27 -14.38
N PHE A 13 -11.32 0.67 -14.88
CA PHE A 13 -10.94 -0.70 -14.53
C PHE A 13 -9.44 -0.82 -14.28
N CYS A 14 -9.06 -1.92 -13.63
CA CYS A 14 -7.69 -2.20 -13.25
C CYS A 14 -6.84 -2.53 -14.50
N ASP A 15 -6.22 -1.51 -15.09
CA ASP A 15 -5.31 -1.60 -16.25
C ASP A 15 -4.00 -0.87 -15.95
N VAL A 16 -2.94 -1.64 -15.83
CA VAL A 16 -1.60 -1.16 -15.47
C VAL A 16 -1.00 -0.28 -16.57
N ALA A 17 -1.16 -0.67 -17.84
CA ALA A 17 -0.55 0.06 -18.96
C ALA A 17 -1.19 1.43 -19.12
N LEU A 18 -2.51 1.52 -18.90
CA LEU A 18 -3.25 2.77 -18.98
C LEU A 18 -3.06 3.67 -17.75
N HIS A 19 -3.05 3.08 -16.55
CA HIS A 19 -3.07 3.82 -15.28
C HIS A 19 -1.73 3.79 -14.52
N GLY A 20 -0.62 3.41 -15.16
CA GLY A 20 0.71 3.33 -14.56
C GLY A 20 1.13 4.55 -13.71
N PRO A 21 0.94 5.80 -14.18
CA PRO A 21 1.24 6.99 -13.38
C PRO A 21 0.40 7.10 -12.11
N PHE A 22 -0.88 6.70 -12.16
CA PHE A 22 -1.75 6.67 -10.98
C PHE A 22 -1.24 5.65 -9.95
N TYR A 23 -0.90 4.44 -10.37
CA TYR A 23 -0.36 3.43 -9.47
C TYR A 23 0.98 3.83 -8.86
N SER A 24 1.85 4.45 -9.65
CA SER A 24 3.13 4.99 -9.17
C SER A 24 2.92 6.08 -8.11
N ALA A 25 1.96 6.99 -8.35
CA ALA A 25 1.59 8.02 -7.39
C ALA A 25 0.99 7.43 -6.10
N CYS A 26 0.10 6.44 -6.21
CA CYS A 26 -0.44 5.74 -5.04
C CYS A 26 0.67 5.07 -4.23
N GLN A 27 1.59 4.35 -4.87
CA GLN A 27 2.73 3.72 -4.19
C GLN A 27 3.60 4.74 -3.46
N ALA A 28 3.92 5.86 -4.10
CA ALA A 28 4.70 6.94 -3.49
C ALA A 28 3.98 7.54 -2.27
N VAL A 29 2.68 7.79 -2.38
CA VAL A 29 1.85 8.32 -1.28
C VAL A 29 1.76 7.32 -0.13
N PHE A 30 1.50 6.03 -0.41
CA PHE A 30 1.42 4.99 0.61
C PHE A 30 2.75 4.85 1.36
N TYR A 31 3.86 4.77 0.62
CA TYR A 31 5.20 4.67 1.19
C TYR A 31 5.52 5.89 2.06
N THR A 32 5.27 7.11 1.55
CA THR A 32 5.52 8.36 2.29
C THR A 32 4.68 8.43 3.56
N PHE A 33 3.39 8.09 3.48
CA PHE A 33 2.50 8.07 4.63
C PHE A 33 2.99 7.09 5.70
N VAL A 34 3.29 5.85 5.31
CA VAL A 34 3.83 4.81 6.19
C VAL A 34 5.09 5.31 6.90
N PHE A 35 5.98 6.01 6.20
CA PHE A 35 7.24 6.52 6.77
C PHE A 35 7.08 7.77 7.66
N ARG A 36 6.09 8.61 7.38
CA ARG A 36 5.94 9.95 8.01
C ARG A 36 4.79 10.04 9.01
N HIS A 37 3.93 9.04 9.15
CA HIS A 37 2.72 9.12 9.97
C HIS A 37 3.01 9.56 11.42
N LYS A 38 4.07 9.04 12.06
CA LYS A 38 4.42 9.42 13.45
C LYS A 38 4.72 10.92 13.55
N GLN A 39 5.44 11.48 12.58
CA GLN A 39 5.80 12.90 12.53
C GLN A 39 4.58 13.79 12.26
N ILE A 40 3.64 13.33 11.45
CA ILE A 40 2.37 14.02 11.22
C ILE A 40 1.54 14.10 12.52
N LEU A 41 1.66 13.08 13.37
CA LEU A 41 0.89 12.97 14.61
C LEU A 41 1.62 13.48 15.86
N SER A 42 2.92 13.76 15.80
CA SER A 42 3.76 14.04 16.99
C SER A 42 3.51 15.41 17.63
N GLY A 43 3.02 16.40 16.87
CA GLY A 43 2.74 17.74 17.40
C GLY A 43 1.39 17.83 18.09
N ASN A 44 0.32 17.81 17.30
CA ASN A 44 -1.07 17.82 17.78
C ASN A 44 -1.81 16.64 17.17
N LEU A 45 -2.02 15.59 17.97
CA LEU A 45 -2.67 14.36 17.53
C LEU A 45 -4.03 14.61 16.85
N LYS A 46 -4.84 15.52 17.39
CA LYS A 46 -6.19 15.81 16.87
C LYS A 46 -6.13 16.48 15.50
N GLU A 47 -5.22 17.43 15.32
CA GLU A 47 -5.02 18.11 14.05
C GLU A 47 -4.39 17.20 13.01
N GLY A 48 -3.39 16.41 13.41
CA GLY A 48 -2.76 15.40 12.56
C GLY A 48 -3.77 14.35 12.09
N LEU A 49 -4.63 13.83 12.97
CA LEU A 49 -5.68 12.88 12.58
C LEU A 49 -6.69 13.51 11.61
N ARG A 50 -7.12 14.75 11.84
CA ARG A 50 -8.00 15.47 10.91
C ARG A 50 -7.35 15.66 9.53
N TYR A 51 -6.05 15.98 9.51
CA TYR A 51 -5.29 16.05 8.27
C TYR A 51 -5.24 14.69 7.57
N LEU A 52 -4.95 13.60 8.27
CA LEU A 52 -4.93 12.27 7.67
C LEU A 52 -6.30 11.82 7.15
N GLN A 53 -7.38 12.18 7.84
CA GLN A 53 -8.76 11.94 7.38
C GLN A 53 -9.08 12.74 6.11
N SER A 54 -8.60 13.99 6.00
CA SER A 54 -8.86 14.83 4.83
C SER A 54 -8.15 14.34 3.56
N LEU A 55 -7.09 13.53 3.69
CA LEU A 55 -6.46 12.85 2.55
C LEU A 55 -7.39 11.85 1.85
N ASN A 56 -8.46 11.40 2.52
CA ASN A 56 -9.50 10.55 1.97
C ASN A 56 -8.98 9.27 1.27
N PHE A 57 -8.13 8.52 1.99
CA PHE A 57 -7.58 7.26 1.50
C PHE A 57 -8.67 6.22 1.17
N GLU A 58 -9.82 6.27 1.85
CA GLU A 58 -10.95 5.37 1.61
C GLU A 58 -11.37 5.43 0.15
N ARG A 59 -11.57 6.64 -0.38
CA ARG A 59 -11.92 6.84 -1.78
C ARG A 59 -10.90 6.26 -2.75
N VAL A 60 -9.61 6.36 -2.42
CA VAL A 60 -8.53 5.85 -3.28
C VAL A 60 -8.54 4.33 -3.32
N VAL A 61 -8.62 3.66 -2.17
CA VAL A 61 -8.51 2.19 -2.11
C VAL A 61 -9.79 1.47 -2.55
N LEU A 62 -10.96 2.10 -2.39
CA LEU A 62 -12.24 1.56 -2.85
C LEU A 62 -12.53 1.86 -4.33
N SER A 63 -11.68 2.66 -4.98
CA SER A 63 -11.83 2.94 -6.41
C SER A 63 -11.70 1.67 -7.26
N GLN A 64 -12.35 1.67 -8.43
CA GLN A 64 -12.29 0.54 -9.37
C GLN A 64 -10.90 0.28 -9.94
N LEU A 65 -10.00 1.27 -9.85
CA LEU A 65 -8.60 1.14 -10.23
C LEU A 65 -7.83 0.21 -9.27
N ASN A 66 -8.32 0.05 -8.03
CA ASN A 66 -7.83 -0.90 -7.03
C ASN A 66 -6.30 -0.89 -6.85
N PRO A 67 -5.73 0.23 -6.36
CA PRO A 67 -4.27 0.37 -6.21
C PRO A 67 -3.67 -0.65 -5.24
N LEU A 68 -4.46 -1.17 -4.28
CA LEU A 68 -4.03 -2.23 -3.36
C LEU A 68 -3.71 -3.56 -4.06
N LYS A 69 -4.19 -3.77 -5.28
CA LYS A 69 -3.87 -4.95 -6.10
C LYS A 69 -2.55 -4.82 -6.85
N ILE A 70 -2.17 -3.59 -7.21
CA ILE A 70 -1.04 -3.32 -8.12
C ILE A 70 0.21 -2.86 -7.36
N CYS A 71 0.06 -1.99 -6.35
CA CYS A 71 1.19 -1.51 -5.55
C CYS A 71 1.94 -2.66 -4.88
N LEU A 72 3.24 -2.45 -4.61
CA LEU A 72 4.10 -3.45 -3.99
C LEU A 72 3.47 -4.03 -2.70
N PRO A 73 3.38 -5.36 -2.56
CA PRO A 73 2.73 -5.98 -1.41
C PRO A 73 3.30 -5.55 -0.06
N SER A 74 4.61 -5.33 0.05
CA SER A 74 5.24 -4.82 1.28
C SER A 74 4.71 -3.44 1.67
N VAL A 75 4.66 -2.50 0.72
CA VAL A 75 4.13 -1.14 0.94
C VAL A 75 2.64 -1.20 1.30
N VAL A 76 1.86 -2.02 0.61
CA VAL A 76 0.42 -2.19 0.86
C VAL A 76 0.16 -2.77 2.26
N ASN A 77 0.95 -3.77 2.69
CA ASN A 77 0.81 -4.35 4.02
C ASN A 77 1.10 -3.33 5.13
N PHE A 78 2.19 -2.57 5.01
CA PHE A 78 2.49 -1.52 5.98
C PHE A 78 1.44 -0.42 5.97
N PHE A 79 0.99 0.00 4.78
CA PHE A 79 -0.08 0.98 4.63
C PHE A 79 -1.35 0.51 5.34
N ALA A 80 -1.80 -0.72 5.10
CA ALA A 80 -2.98 -1.31 5.72
C ALA A 80 -2.88 -1.37 7.26
N ALA A 81 -1.71 -1.72 7.79
CA ALA A 81 -1.47 -1.74 9.22
C ALA A 81 -1.58 -0.34 9.84
N VAL A 82 -0.93 0.66 9.23
CA VAL A 82 -0.96 2.05 9.72
C VAL A 82 -2.36 2.65 9.60
N THR A 83 -3.06 2.49 8.48
CA THR A 83 -4.43 3.02 8.33
C THR A 83 -5.42 2.33 9.27
N ASN A 84 -5.23 1.05 9.57
CA ASN A 84 -6.05 0.33 10.54
C ASN A 84 -5.79 0.83 11.97
N LYS A 85 -4.51 1.01 12.36
CA LYS A 85 -4.13 1.56 13.67
C LYS A 85 -4.83 2.89 13.98
N TYR A 86 -4.88 3.79 13.00
CA TYR A 86 -5.50 5.11 13.16
C TYR A 86 -6.97 5.18 12.72
N GLN A 87 -7.59 4.03 12.41
CA GLN A 87 -8.98 3.93 11.97
C GLN A 87 -9.31 4.84 10.78
N LEU A 88 -8.36 4.98 9.85
CA LEU A 88 -8.53 5.79 8.64
C LEU A 88 -9.24 4.97 7.55
N VAL A 89 -8.80 3.73 7.33
CA VAL A 89 -9.31 2.83 6.29
C VAL A 89 -9.04 1.37 6.65
N PHE A 90 -10.01 0.49 6.40
CA PHE A 90 -9.91 -0.96 6.60
C PHE A 90 -9.56 -1.69 5.29
N CYS A 91 -8.27 -1.84 4.99
CA CYS A 91 -7.80 -2.38 3.72
C CYS A 91 -7.87 -3.92 3.61
N TYR A 92 -7.87 -4.64 4.72
CA TYR A 92 -7.67 -6.10 4.75
C TYR A 92 -8.72 -6.89 3.96
N THR A 93 -10.00 -6.49 4.00
CA THR A 93 -11.05 -7.17 3.23
C THR A 93 -10.84 -7.01 1.72
N ILE A 94 -10.37 -5.84 1.27
CA ILE A 94 -10.06 -5.57 -0.14
C ILE A 94 -8.85 -6.41 -0.56
N MET A 95 -7.81 -6.44 0.28
CA MET A 95 -6.60 -7.23 0.04
C MET A 95 -6.91 -8.73 -0.05
N GLU A 96 -7.74 -9.26 0.85
CA GLU A 96 -8.16 -10.66 0.81
C GLU A 96 -8.91 -11.00 -0.50
N ARG A 97 -9.84 -10.12 -0.91
CA ARG A 97 -10.53 -10.25 -2.20
C ARG A 97 -9.55 -10.24 -3.37
N ASN A 98 -8.55 -9.35 -3.36
CA ASN A 98 -7.52 -9.26 -4.40
C ASN A 98 -6.71 -10.56 -4.52
N SER A 99 -6.28 -11.12 -3.38
CA SER A 99 -5.53 -12.38 -3.35
C SER A 99 -6.33 -13.54 -3.95
N ARG A 100 -7.63 -13.65 -3.63
CA ARG A 100 -8.50 -14.70 -4.19
C ARG A 100 -8.68 -14.58 -5.71
N GLN A 101 -8.65 -13.37 -6.25
CA GLN A 101 -8.73 -13.11 -7.70
C GLN A 101 -7.42 -13.38 -8.45
N MET A 102 -6.29 -13.47 -7.74
CA MET A 102 -4.97 -13.74 -8.32
C MET A 102 -4.54 -15.21 -8.19
N LEU A 103 -5.37 -16.07 -7.58
CA LEU A 103 -5.11 -17.50 -7.54
C LEU A 103 -5.18 -18.06 -8.97
N PRO A 104 -4.13 -18.76 -9.46
CA PRO A 104 -4.18 -19.41 -10.75
C PRO A 104 -5.34 -20.40 -10.75
N VAL A 105 -6.32 -20.20 -11.62
CA VAL A 105 -7.32 -21.23 -11.89
C VAL A 105 -6.57 -22.33 -12.63
N ILE A 106 -6.26 -23.43 -11.96
CA ILE A 106 -5.73 -24.64 -12.61
C ILE A 106 -6.83 -25.14 -13.56
N ARG A 107 -6.79 -24.69 -14.81
CA ARG A 107 -7.58 -25.28 -15.90
C ARG A 107 -6.67 -26.35 -16.51
N SER A 108 -6.92 -27.60 -16.15
CA SER A 108 -6.36 -28.74 -16.87
C SER A 108 -6.92 -28.76 -18.29
N THR A 109 -6.29 -28.06 -19.20
CA THR A 109 -6.50 -28.19 -20.65
C THR A 109 -5.14 -28.24 -21.30
N ALA A 110 -4.88 -29.33 -22.02
CA ALA A 110 -3.62 -29.63 -22.65
C ALA A 110 -3.07 -28.46 -23.49
N GLY A 111 -1.77 -28.17 -23.29
CA GLY A 111 -0.93 -27.47 -24.27
C GLY A 111 -0.89 -25.94 -24.16
N GLY A 112 0.23 -25.41 -23.65
CA GLY A 112 0.65 -24.02 -23.85
C GLY A 112 1.10 -23.33 -22.55
N ASP A 113 2.41 -23.31 -22.29
CA ASP A 113 3.05 -22.55 -21.21
C ASP A 113 2.78 -21.05 -21.39
N SER A 114 1.77 -20.54 -20.69
CA SER A 114 1.74 -19.15 -20.25
C SER A 114 1.84 -19.16 -18.73
N VAL A 115 3.04 -19.41 -18.21
CA VAL A 115 3.38 -19.01 -16.86
C VAL A 115 3.19 -17.50 -16.81
N GLN A 116 2.06 -17.06 -16.28
CA GLN A 116 1.81 -15.64 -16.03
C GLN A 116 2.79 -15.25 -14.92
N THR A 117 3.98 -14.83 -15.30
CA THR A 117 4.97 -14.30 -14.36
C THR A 117 4.31 -13.10 -13.72
N CYS A 118 3.92 -13.22 -12.46
CA CYS A 118 3.35 -12.16 -11.63
C CYS A 118 4.45 -11.13 -11.32
N THR A 119 5.10 -10.58 -12.33
CA THR A 119 6.03 -9.46 -12.15
C THR A 119 5.17 -8.26 -11.81
N ASN A 120 5.31 -7.78 -10.58
CA ASN A 120 4.72 -6.49 -10.22
C ASN A 120 5.25 -5.47 -11.26
N PRO A 121 4.36 -4.80 -12.01
CA PRO A 121 4.79 -3.85 -13.03
C PRO A 121 5.45 -2.61 -12.43
N LEU A 122 5.29 -2.40 -11.12
CA LEU A 122 5.99 -1.39 -10.36
C LEU A 122 7.31 -1.97 -9.85
N ASP A 123 8.37 -1.19 -10.07
CA ASP A 123 9.72 -1.53 -9.64
C ASP A 123 9.80 -1.62 -8.11
N THR A 124 10.55 -2.61 -7.61
CA THR A 124 10.97 -2.76 -6.21
C THR A 124 12.11 -1.81 -5.84
N PHE A 125 12.58 -0.99 -6.77
CA PHE A 125 13.64 -0.03 -6.55
C PHE A 125 13.17 1.18 -5.73
N PHE A 126 13.67 1.27 -4.48
CA PHE A 126 13.53 2.46 -3.64
C PHE A 126 14.82 3.29 -3.71
N PRO A 127 14.80 4.50 -4.30
CA PRO A 127 16.03 5.26 -4.57
C PRO A 127 16.76 5.74 -3.31
N PHE A 128 16.10 5.68 -2.15
CA PHE A 128 16.62 6.09 -0.85
C PHE A 128 16.72 4.93 0.14
N ASP A 129 16.91 3.70 -0.34
CA ASP A 129 17.34 2.61 0.52
C ASP A 129 18.72 2.90 1.15
N PRO A 130 19.06 2.26 2.28
CA PRO A 130 20.29 2.54 3.02
C PRO A 130 21.53 2.49 2.12
N CYS A 131 22.36 3.53 2.20
CA CYS A 131 23.59 3.60 1.43
C CYS A 131 24.57 2.49 1.85
N VAL A 132 24.89 1.56 0.95
CA VAL A 132 25.82 0.45 1.22
C VAL A 132 27.30 0.82 1.03
N LEU A 133 27.59 1.94 0.36
CA LEU A 133 28.95 2.36 0.05
C LEU A 133 29.62 2.99 1.27
N LYS A 134 30.57 2.26 1.89
CA LYS A 134 31.26 2.67 3.13
C LYS A 134 31.80 4.10 3.15
N ARG A 135 32.27 4.63 2.01
CA ARG A 135 32.82 6.00 1.91
C ARG A 135 31.70 7.03 1.85
N SER A 136 30.71 6.83 0.97
CA SER A 136 29.59 7.76 0.78
C SER A 136 28.62 7.75 1.95
N LYS A 137 28.43 6.59 2.58
CA LYS A 137 27.53 6.39 3.72
C LYS A 137 27.79 7.38 4.86
N LYS A 138 29.06 7.72 5.13
CA LYS A 138 29.43 8.71 6.16
C LYS A 138 28.82 10.10 5.96
N PHE A 139 28.54 10.49 4.72
CA PHE A 139 27.92 11.77 4.39
C PHE A 139 26.39 11.69 4.36
N ILE A 140 25.83 10.50 4.14
CA ILE A 140 24.39 10.27 4.04
C ILE A 140 23.78 9.94 5.41
N ASP A 141 24.46 9.13 6.23
CA ASP A 141 23.97 8.68 7.54
C ASP A 141 23.43 9.81 8.44
N PRO A 142 24.07 10.99 8.56
CA PRO A 142 23.58 12.05 9.44
C PRO A 142 22.21 12.63 9.02
N ILE A 143 21.88 12.56 7.73
CA ILE A 143 20.62 13.05 7.16
C ILE A 143 19.67 11.91 6.77
N TYR A 144 20.13 10.66 6.89
CA TYR A 144 19.37 9.49 6.54
C TYR A 144 18.35 9.21 7.62
N GLN A 145 17.09 9.14 7.25
CA GLN A 145 16.08 8.65 8.16
C GLN A 145 16.06 7.13 8.10
N ILE A 146 16.40 6.52 9.23
CA ILE A 146 16.33 5.07 9.37
C ILE A 146 14.86 4.68 9.59
N TRP A 147 14.45 3.58 8.95
CA TRP A 147 13.18 2.95 9.25
C TRP A 147 13.20 2.42 10.69
N GLU A 148 12.35 2.97 11.54
CA GLU A 148 12.07 2.38 12.85
C GLU A 148 11.02 1.30 12.67
N ASP A 149 11.38 0.05 12.95
CA ASP A 149 10.44 -1.08 12.84
C ASP A 149 9.13 -0.76 13.57
N MET A 150 8.00 -0.94 12.88
CA MET A 150 6.74 -1.18 13.58
C MET A 150 6.96 -2.45 14.39
N SER A 151 6.73 -2.39 15.70
CA SER A 151 7.14 -3.47 16.57
C SER A 151 6.44 -4.77 16.15
N ALA A 152 7.10 -5.92 16.34
CA ALA A 152 6.52 -7.21 15.95
C ALA A 152 5.17 -7.45 16.66
N GLU A 153 4.95 -6.84 17.83
CA GLU A 153 3.68 -6.81 18.53
C GLU A 153 2.60 -6.04 17.75
N GLU A 154 2.93 -4.89 17.17
CA GLU A 154 2.01 -4.13 16.32
C GLU A 154 1.59 -4.99 15.12
N LEU A 155 2.53 -5.64 14.42
CA LEU A 155 2.24 -6.52 13.28
C LEU A 155 1.47 -7.81 13.63
N GLN A 156 1.63 -8.35 14.85
CA GLN A 156 0.92 -9.56 15.30
C GLN A 156 -0.51 -9.29 15.80
N GLU A 157 -0.78 -8.10 16.35
CA GLU A 157 -2.14 -7.67 16.69
C GLU A 157 -3.04 -7.62 15.45
N PHE A 158 -2.49 -7.26 14.28
CA PHE A 158 -3.23 -7.15 13.02
C PHE A 158 -3.61 -8.49 12.35
N LYS A 159 -3.10 -9.64 12.84
CA LYS A 159 -3.47 -10.97 12.31
C LYS A 159 -4.55 -11.68 13.11
N LYS A 160 -4.97 -11.17 14.27
CA LYS A 160 -5.98 -11.84 15.11
C LYS A 160 -7.39 -11.41 14.66
N PRO A 161 -8.25 -12.35 14.23
CA PRO A 161 -9.66 -12.02 14.02
C PRO A 161 -10.27 -11.54 15.33
N THR A 162 -10.95 -10.40 15.28
CA THR A 162 -11.72 -9.81 16.38
C THR A 162 -12.63 -10.91 16.96
N LYS A 163 -12.36 -11.33 18.20
CA LYS A 163 -13.23 -12.30 18.89
C LYS A 163 -14.63 -11.70 18.92
N LYS A 164 -15.60 -12.40 18.34
CA LYS A 164 -17.02 -12.11 18.53
C LYS A 164 -17.28 -12.12 20.03
N VAL A 165 -17.60 -10.96 20.58
CA VAL A 165 -18.24 -10.87 21.90
C VAL A 165 -19.64 -11.41 21.68
N ASN A 166 -19.89 -12.62 22.15
CA ASN A 166 -21.25 -13.12 22.27
C ASN A 166 -21.90 -12.31 23.41
N LEU A 167 -22.92 -11.51 23.07
CA LEU A 167 -23.98 -11.20 24.03
C LEU A 167 -24.81 -12.47 24.26
#